data_AF-A0AAV1EX56-F1
#
_entry.id   AF-A0AAV1EX56-F1
#
_cell.length_a   1.000
_cell.length_b   1.000
_cell.length_c   1.000
_cell.angle_alpha   90.00
_cell.angle_beta   90.00
_cell.angle_gamma   90.00
#
_symmetry.space_group_name_H-M   'P 1'
#
loop_
_entity.id
_entity.type
_entity.pdbx_description
1 polymer ?
#
loop_
_entity_poly.entity_id
_entity_poly.type
_entity_poly.pdbx_seq_one_letter_code
_entity_poly.pdbx_strand_id
1 'polypeptide(L)'
;VYPQHMVKSYQKVLQHYRRGKNLTVSYKAVRVDWNTIVGTAPIAELTIASPEQDRELLKGHSRLQKLQTFVLQCANFIENDPVLLAEIENMKKTSPQTSPFP
;
A
#
# COMPACT_ATOMS: atom_id res chain seq x y z
N VAL A 1 -1.71 15.30 -3.78
CA VAL A 1 -1.66 14.24 -2.75
C VAL A 1 -0.36 13.48 -2.95
N TYR A 2 0.48 13.35 -1.91
CA TYR A 2 1.80 12.72 -2.03
C TYR A 2 1.72 11.20 -1.72
N PRO A 3 2.44 10.34 -2.45
CA PRO A 3 2.43 8.88 -2.25
C PRO A 3 2.77 8.48 -0.80
N GLN A 4 3.72 9.17 -0.18
CA GLN A 4 4.13 8.93 1.22
C GLN A 4 2.99 9.12 2.23
N HIS A 5 2.02 10.00 1.94
CA HIS A 5 0.87 10.20 2.81
C HIS A 5 -0.06 8.98 2.79
N MET A 6 -0.13 8.28 1.66
CA MET A 6 -0.93 7.08 1.50
C MET A 6 -0.31 5.90 2.23
N VAL A 7 1.01 5.73 2.12
CA VAL A 7 1.75 4.72 2.91
C VAL A 7 1.50 4.89 4.41
N LYS A 8 1.59 6.13 4.93
CA LYS A 8 1.31 6.40 6.36
C LYS A 8 -0.13 6.10 6.75
N SER A 9 -1.09 6.42 5.87
CA SER A 9 -2.51 6.14 6.12
C SER A 9 -2.77 4.63 6.13
N TYR A 10 -2.18 3.90 5.19
CA TYR A 10 -2.22 2.44 5.11
C TYR A 10 -1.66 1.80 6.39
N GLN A 11 -0.46 2.20 6.81
CA GLN A 11 0.17 1.70 8.04
C GLN A 11 -0.67 1.98 9.29
N LYS A 12 -1.32 3.14 9.38
CA LYS A 12 -2.24 3.45 10.50
C LYS A 12 -3.48 2.56 10.48
N VAL A 13 -4.07 2.31 9.32
CA VAL A 13 -5.21 1.38 9.18
C VAL A 13 -4.78 -0.02 9.64
N LEU A 14 -3.61 -0.49 9.19
CA LEU A 14 -3.06 -1.77 9.63
C LEU A 14 -2.81 -1.80 11.14
N GLN A 15 -2.28 -0.72 11.73
CA GLN A 15 -2.08 -0.62 13.18
C GLN A 15 -3.39 -0.70 13.96
N HIS A 16 -4.45 -0.04 13.48
CA HIS A 16 -5.76 -0.11 14.10
C HIS A 16 -6.38 -1.51 13.96
N TYR A 17 -6.23 -2.13 12.79
CA TYR A 17 -6.67 -3.50 12.56
C TYR A 17 -5.95 -4.49 13.49
N ARG A 18 -4.62 -4.35 13.65
CA ARG A 18 -3.79 -5.14 14.58
C ARG A 18 -4.20 -5.04 16.04
N ARG A 19 -4.90 -3.97 16.44
CA ARG A 19 -5.45 -3.79 17.78
C ARG A 19 -6.83 -4.46 17.94
N GLY A 20 -7.22 -5.35 17.03
CA GLY A 20 -8.49 -6.06 17.04
C GLY A 20 -9.69 -5.20 16.60
N LYS A 21 -9.45 -4.04 15.95
CA LYS A 21 -10.54 -3.20 15.44
C LYS A 21 -10.98 -3.67 14.06
N ASN A 22 -12.28 -3.63 13.82
CA ASN A 22 -12.85 -3.89 12.49
C ASN A 22 -12.31 -2.89 11.45
N LEU A 23 -12.17 -3.36 10.20
CA LEU A 23 -11.69 -2.57 9.05
C LEU A 23 -12.42 -1.23 8.92
N THR A 24 -13.75 -1.24 8.96
CA THR A 24 -14.59 -0.04 8.89
C THR A 24 -14.26 0.99 9.98
N VAL A 25 -13.95 0.52 11.19
CA VAL A 25 -13.57 1.38 12.32
C VAL A 25 -12.16 1.94 12.11
N SER A 26 -11.25 1.12 11.57
CA SER A 26 -9.88 1.53 11.23
C SER A 26 -9.85 2.61 10.14
N TYR A 27 -10.65 2.50 9.07
CA TYR A 27 -10.73 3.56 8.04
C TYR A 27 -11.29 4.87 8.60
N LYS A 28 -12.38 4.79 9.36
CA LYS A 28 -12.99 5.97 10.02
C LYS A 28 -12.01 6.63 10.99
N ALA A 29 -11.21 5.86 11.72
CA ALA A 29 -10.21 6.38 12.63
C ALA A 29 -9.08 7.16 11.92
N VAL A 30 -8.70 6.72 10.72
CA VAL A 30 -7.66 7.37 9.91
C VAL A 30 -8.21 8.49 9.00
N ARG A 31 -9.55 8.62 8.91
CA ARG A 31 -10.26 9.60 8.06
C ARG A 31 -9.83 9.51 6.58
N VAL A 32 -9.65 8.28 6.09
CA VAL A 32 -9.35 8.01 4.68
C VAL A 32 -10.39 7.04 4.13
N ASP A 33 -10.90 7.33 2.94
CA ASP A 33 -11.85 6.49 2.24
C ASP A 33 -11.27 5.10 1.95
N TRP A 34 -12.12 4.08 2.10
CA TRP A 34 -11.77 2.70 1.79
C TRP A 34 -11.24 2.56 0.36
N ASN A 35 -11.92 3.17 -0.63
CA ASN A 35 -11.50 3.18 -2.03
C ASN A 35 -10.10 3.78 -2.22
N THR A 36 -9.73 4.77 -1.40
CA THR A 36 -8.40 5.38 -1.48
C THR A 36 -7.35 4.46 -0.89
N ILE A 37 -7.64 3.77 0.22
CA ILE A 37 -6.69 2.81 0.80
C ILE A 37 -6.50 1.60 -0.13
N VAL A 38 -7.59 1.02 -0.65
CA VAL A 38 -7.53 -0.07 -1.65
C VAL A 38 -6.79 0.39 -2.90
N GLY A 39 -7.19 1.53 -3.46
CA GLY A 39 -6.60 2.08 -4.68
C GLY A 39 -5.17 2.60 -4.52
N THR A 40 -4.61 2.60 -3.31
CA THR A 40 -3.19 2.96 -3.07
C THR A 40 -2.43 1.84 -2.36
N ALA A 41 -3.06 0.67 -2.16
CA ALA A 41 -2.44 -0.50 -1.57
C ALA A 41 -1.16 -0.94 -2.31
N PRO A 42 -1.07 -0.92 -3.66
CA PRO A 42 0.15 -1.32 -4.37
C PRO A 42 1.39 -0.50 -3.96
N ILE A 43 1.22 0.79 -3.65
CA ILE A 43 2.33 1.62 -3.15
C ILE A 43 2.80 1.11 -1.79
N ALA A 44 1.86 0.84 -0.89
CA ALA A 44 2.17 0.38 0.46
C ALA A 44 2.74 -1.05 0.46
N GLU A 45 2.20 -1.95 -0.36
CA GLU A 45 2.70 -3.31 -0.54
C GLU A 45 4.13 -3.30 -1.08
N LEU A 46 4.41 -2.50 -2.11
CA LEU A 46 5.77 -2.31 -2.61
C LEU A 46 6.70 -1.71 -1.56
N THR A 47 6.25 -0.69 -0.80
CA THR A 47 7.06 -0.08 0.26
C THR A 47 7.41 -1.09 1.36
N ILE A 48 6.48 -1.99 1.69
CA ILE A 48 6.65 -2.99 2.73
C ILE A 48 7.56 -4.13 2.26
N ALA A 49 7.35 -4.63 1.03
CA ALA A 49 8.09 -5.75 0.49
C ALA A 49 9.47 -5.33 -0.06
N SER A 50 9.56 -4.14 -0.66
CA SER A 50 10.81 -3.62 -1.23
C SER A 50 10.90 -2.07 -1.12
N PRO A 51 11.28 -1.54 0.06
CA PRO A 51 11.39 -0.10 0.28
C PRO A 51 12.47 0.57 -0.58
N GLU A 52 13.48 -0.17 -1.03
CA GLU A 52 14.53 0.36 -1.92
C GLU A 52 13.94 0.70 -3.31
N GLN A 53 13.15 -0.20 -3.89
CA GLN A 53 12.48 0.00 -5.17
C GLN A 53 11.40 1.09 -5.11
N ASP A 54 10.61 1.16 -4.03
CA ASP A 54 9.68 2.28 -3.83
C ASP A 54 10.42 3.63 -3.83
N ARG A 55 11.59 3.70 -3.17
CA ARG A 55 12.44 4.90 -3.16
C ARG A 55 12.99 5.22 -4.55
N GLU A 56 13.33 4.23 -5.36
CA GLU A 56 13.76 4.44 -6.76
C GLU A 56 12.62 4.96 -7.64
N LEU A 57 11.43 4.35 -7.56
CA LEU A 57 10.25 4.83 -8.28
C LEU A 57 9.87 6.26 -7.84
N LEU A 58 9.97 6.56 -6.54
CA LEU A 58 9.74 7.90 -5.99
C LEU A 58 10.73 8.95 -6.49
N LYS A 59 12.01 8.58 -6.72
CA LYS A 59 13.00 9.50 -7.31
C LYS A 59 12.64 9.87 -8.75
N GLY A 60 12.09 8.93 -9.51
CA GLY A 60 11.57 9.17 -10.85
C GLY A 60 10.22 9.89 -10.88
N HIS A 61 9.51 9.93 -9.75
CA HIS A 61 8.18 10.54 -9.67
C HIS A 61 8.27 12.07 -9.66
N SER A 62 7.87 12.69 -10.76
CA SER A 62 7.77 14.14 -10.84
C SER A 62 6.51 14.63 -10.11
N ARG A 63 6.58 15.78 -9.43
CA ARG A 63 5.42 16.41 -8.74
C ARG A 63 4.23 16.68 -9.66
N LEU A 64 4.44 16.67 -10.97
CA LEU A 64 3.40 16.84 -12.01
C LEU A 64 2.67 15.54 -12.35
N GLN A 65 3.21 14.38 -12.00
CA GLN A 65 2.57 13.10 -12.27
C GLN A 65 1.41 12.86 -11.30
N LYS A 66 0.32 12.29 -11.83
CA LYS A 66 -0.84 11.91 -11.02
C LYS A 66 -0.46 10.76 -10.10
N LEU A 67 -0.95 10.79 -8.86
CA LEU A 67 -0.79 9.71 -7.89
C LEU A 67 -1.26 8.35 -8.46
N GLN A 68 -2.36 8.33 -9.22
CA GLN A 68 -2.86 7.11 -9.86
C GLN A 68 -1.85 6.50 -10.83
N THR A 69 -1.10 7.32 -11.58
CA THR A 69 -0.03 6.81 -12.47
C THR A 69 1.05 6.13 -11.65
N PHE A 70 1.43 6.71 -10.51
CA PHE A 70 2.41 6.11 -9.60
C PHE A 70 1.92 4.79 -9.00
N VAL A 71 0.64 4.73 -8.59
CA VAL A 71 0.00 3.47 -8.15
C VAL A 71 0.11 2.39 -9.23
N LEU A 72 -0.25 2.72 -10.47
CA LEU A 72 -0.21 1.77 -11.58
C LEU A 72 1.22 1.29 -11.86
N GLN A 73 2.21 2.17 -11.75
CA GLN A 73 3.62 1.77 -11.87
C GLN A 73 4.04 0.79 -10.78
N CYS A 74 3.62 1.04 -9.53
CA CYS A 74 3.90 0.12 -8.41
C CYS A 74 3.21 -1.23 -8.60
N ALA A 75 1.93 -1.22 -9.00
CA ALA A 75 1.17 -2.44 -9.28
C ALA A 75 1.81 -3.25 -10.40
N ASN A 76 2.13 -2.61 -11.52
CA ASN A 76 2.79 -3.26 -12.65
C ASN A 76 4.18 -3.80 -12.24
N PHE A 77 4.93 -3.08 -11.41
CA PHE A 77 6.22 -3.56 -10.91
C PHE A 77 6.06 -4.84 -10.09
N ILE A 78 5.08 -4.87 -9.18
CA ILE A 78 4.74 -6.07 -8.39
C ILE A 78 4.33 -7.22 -9.31
N GLU A 79 3.45 -6.99 -10.29
CA GLU A 79 2.97 -8.03 -11.20
C GLU A 79 4.06 -8.59 -12.11
N ASN A 80 5.05 -7.77 -12.50
CA ASN A 80 6.18 -8.20 -13.34
C ASN A 80 7.31 -8.88 -12.54
N ASP A 81 7.29 -8.79 -11.21
CA ASP A 81 8.26 -9.47 -10.33
C ASP A 81 7.57 -10.62 -9.58
N PRO A 82 7.63 -11.86 -10.10
CA PRO A 82 6.95 -12.99 -9.48
C PRO A 82 7.50 -13.35 -8.09
N VAL A 83 8.75 -12.98 -7.79
CA VAL A 83 9.33 -13.18 -6.45
C VAL A 83 8.71 -12.19 -5.48
N LEU A 84 8.60 -10.93 -5.87
CA LEU A 84 7.95 -9.89 -5.08
C LEU A 84 6.46 -10.14 -4.90
N LEU A 85 5.77 -10.59 -5.94
CA LEU A 85 4.37 -10.99 -5.87
C LEU A 85 4.18 -12.14 -4.88
N ALA A 86 5.01 -13.18 -4.96
CA ALA A 86 4.96 -14.31 -4.04
C ALA A 86 5.27 -13.88 -2.59
N GLU A 87 6.22 -12.97 -2.39
CA GLU A 87 6.53 -12.39 -1.07
C GLU A 87 5.31 -11.65 -0.52
N ILE A 88 4.70 -10.75 -1.31
CA ILE A 88 3.51 -9.99 -0.93
C ILE A 88 2.33 -10.93 -0.62
N GLU A 89 2.09 -11.95 -1.45
CA GLU A 89 1.07 -12.96 -1.17
C GLU A 89 1.36 -13.76 0.10
N ASN A 90 2.62 -14.12 0.34
CA ASN A 90 3.01 -14.85 1.53
C ASN A 90 2.86 -13.97 2.78
N MET A 91 3.16 -12.68 2.67
CA MET A 91 2.87 -11.68 3.70
C MET A 91 1.37 -11.55 3.98
N LYS A 92 0.52 -11.64 2.95
CA LYS A 92 -0.96 -11.65 3.09
C LYS A 92 -1.47 -12.92 3.75
N LYS A 93 -0.84 -14.08 3.49
CA LYS A 93 -1.22 -15.39 4.05
C LYS A 93 -0.74 -15.59 5.49
N THR A 94 0.50 -15.23 5.80
CA THR A 94 1.12 -15.38 7.14
C THR A 94 0.62 -14.33 8.14
N SER A 95 -0.03 -13.28 7.65
CA SER A 95 -0.75 -12.31 8.47
C SER A 95 -1.95 -11.81 7.69
N PRO A 96 -3.21 -12.03 8.14
CA PRO A 96 -4.41 -11.36 7.59
C PRO A 96 -4.36 -9.81 7.69
N GLN A 97 -3.22 -9.26 8.10
CA GLN A 97 -3.00 -7.93 8.68
C GLN A 97 -2.03 -7.06 7.86
N THR A 98 -1.61 -7.53 6.68
CA THR A 98 -0.71 -6.80 5.75
C THR A 98 -1.46 -6.33 4.51
N SER A 99 -2.57 -6.97 4.13
CA SER A 99 -3.54 -6.46 3.17
C SER A 99 -4.91 -7.10 3.44
N PRO A 100 -5.75 -6.47 4.28
CA PRO A 100 -7.15 -6.87 4.47
C PRO A 100 -8.03 -6.53 3.24
N PHE A 101 -7.40 -6.18 2.13
CA PHE A 101 -8.03 -5.66 0.93
C PHE A 101 -8.09 -6.80 -0.10
N PRO A 102 -9.27 -7.07 -0.68
CA PRO A 102 -9.43 -8.07 -1.73
C PRO A 102 -8.64 -7.68 -2.99
#